data_AF-A0A2D8EUP5-F1
#
_entry.id   AF-A0A2D8EUP5-F1
#
_cell.length_a   1.000
_cell.length_b   1.000
_cell.length_c   1.000
_cell.angle_alpha   90.00
_cell.angle_beta   90.00
_cell.angle_gamma   90.00
#
_symmetry.space_group_name_H-M   'P 1'
#
loop_
_entity.id
_entity.type
_entity.pdbx_description
1 polymer ?
#
loop_
_entity_poly.entity_id
_entity_poly.type
_entity_poly.pdbx_seq_one_letter_code
_entity_poly.pdbx_strand_id
1 'polypeptide(L)'
;MDKATETLLKLRNDPVLFVEKVLKATPQKWQKEALLGIQKNDKVAIRSGHGVGKTAFQSWLILWWMLTHYPCKIAITGNTQHQLQDVLWTELDKWYRQLPDGFKSQLDIKSDKISLHGAKDSYAVCRVSRRESPESLQGFHSENMLFICEEASGIPDIIFQVAEGSLSTAGAKVVMCGNPTRSDGYFYEAFHSMRHRWFTMKVSCLESEYVSEQFLEDMRTKYSEDSNIWRVRVAGEFPNQSDDVLLPMHLLETAVKRDIEASPTTPVVWGVDVARYGSDRSALAKRRGQELLEPIKTYSGKDIMEMAGIILTEYEAVRYSDRPEAIYIDAIGIGAGLADR
;
A
#
# COMPACT_ATOMS: atom_id res chain seq x y z
N MET A 1 39.34 -26.68 0.45
CA MET A 1 37.92 -26.65 0.85
C MET A 1 37.32 -28.00 0.52
N ASP A 2 36.55 -28.58 1.42
CA ASP A 2 35.78 -29.78 1.08
C ASP A 2 34.62 -29.46 0.12
N LYS A 3 34.07 -30.49 -0.52
CA LYS A 3 33.02 -30.36 -1.53
C LYS A 3 31.74 -29.72 -0.96
N ALA A 4 31.46 -29.91 0.33
CA ALA A 4 30.31 -29.33 1.01
C ALA A 4 30.46 -27.81 1.15
N THR A 5 31.63 -27.36 1.61
CA THR A 5 31.97 -25.95 1.74
C THR A 5 31.92 -25.23 0.40
N GLU A 6 32.47 -25.85 -0.66
CA GLU A 6 32.41 -25.28 -2.01
C GLU A 6 30.95 -25.14 -2.49
N THR A 7 30.11 -26.14 -2.19
CA THR A 7 28.68 -26.10 -2.54
C THR A 7 27.95 -24.99 -1.79
N LEU A 8 28.18 -24.84 -0.48
CA LEU A 8 27.58 -23.78 0.33
C LEU A 8 28.01 -22.38 -0.15
N LEU A 9 29.28 -22.20 -0.52
CA LEU A 9 29.75 -20.94 -1.09
C LEU A 9 29.10 -20.63 -2.45
N LYS A 10 28.89 -21.64 -3.31
CA LYS A 10 28.15 -21.47 -4.56
C LYS A 10 26.71 -21.03 -4.29
N LEU A 11 26.02 -21.68 -3.35
CA LEU A 11 24.66 -21.32 -2.96
C LEU A 11 24.57 -19.94 -2.32
N ARG A 12 25.59 -19.54 -1.53
CA ARG A 12 25.69 -18.19 -0.96
C ARG A 12 25.85 -17.13 -2.06
N ASN A 13 26.67 -17.40 -3.06
CA ASN A 13 26.98 -16.42 -4.11
C ASN A 13 25.96 -16.40 -5.26
N ASP A 14 25.09 -17.41 -5.34
CA ASP A 14 24.05 -17.52 -6.35
C ASP A 14 22.69 -17.84 -5.71
N PRO A 15 21.92 -16.80 -5.31
CA PRO A 15 20.60 -16.99 -4.75
C PRO A 15 19.61 -17.67 -5.71
N VAL A 16 19.79 -17.52 -7.03
CA VAL A 16 18.92 -18.19 -8.02
C VAL A 16 19.18 -19.69 -7.99
N LEU A 17 20.45 -20.10 -7.93
CA LEU A 17 20.82 -21.51 -7.77
C LEU A 17 20.24 -22.11 -6.49
N PHE A 18 20.26 -21.37 -5.38
CA PHE A 18 19.62 -21.81 -4.13
C PHE A 18 18.12 -22.06 -4.32
N VAL A 19 17.39 -21.12 -4.91
CA VAL A 19 15.95 -21.25 -5.12
C VAL A 19 15.61 -22.43 -6.07
N GLU A 20 16.34 -22.57 -7.17
CA GLU A 20 16.06 -23.63 -8.15
C GLU A 20 16.49 -25.03 -7.68
N LYS A 21 17.60 -25.15 -6.95
CA LYS A 21 18.17 -26.46 -6.59
C LYS A 21 17.85 -26.92 -5.17
N VAL A 22 17.79 -26.00 -4.21
CA VAL A 22 17.48 -26.34 -2.81
C VAL A 22 15.98 -26.31 -2.58
N LEU A 23 15.30 -25.21 -2.93
CA LEU A 23 13.85 -25.07 -2.76
C LEU A 23 13.04 -25.73 -3.88
N LYS A 24 13.68 -26.11 -4.99
CA LYS A 24 13.04 -26.70 -6.18
C LYS A 24 11.91 -25.83 -6.74
N ALA A 25 12.01 -24.51 -6.55
CA ALA A 25 11.06 -23.56 -7.10
C ALA A 25 11.49 -23.12 -8.51
N THR A 26 10.54 -22.61 -9.28
CA THR A 26 10.79 -22.00 -10.59
C THR A 26 10.54 -20.49 -10.47
N PRO A 27 11.58 -19.67 -10.24
CA PRO A 27 11.41 -18.23 -10.15
C PRO A 27 11.05 -17.64 -11.52
N GLN A 28 10.10 -16.70 -11.54
CA GLN A 28 9.82 -15.86 -12.71
C GLN A 28 11.03 -15.01 -13.08
N LYS A 29 11.05 -14.48 -14.30
CA LYS A 29 12.13 -13.61 -14.79
C LYS A 29 12.48 -12.48 -13.81
N TRP A 30 11.46 -11.74 -13.35
CA TRP A 30 11.69 -10.62 -12.42
C TRP A 30 12.21 -11.11 -11.06
N GLN A 31 11.80 -12.29 -10.59
CA GLN A 31 12.29 -12.84 -9.32
C GLN A 31 13.77 -13.22 -9.43
N LYS A 32 14.20 -13.79 -10.56
CA LYS A 32 15.62 -14.07 -10.83
C LYS A 32 16.45 -12.79 -10.85
N GLU A 33 15.97 -11.78 -11.56
CA GLU A 33 16.62 -10.46 -11.63
C GLU A 33 16.73 -9.81 -10.25
N ALA A 34 15.66 -9.89 -9.43
CA ALA A 34 15.65 -9.36 -8.08
C ALA A 34 16.61 -10.10 -7.14
N LEU A 35 16.66 -11.44 -7.19
CA LEU A 35 17.59 -12.26 -6.39
C LEU A 35 19.05 -11.90 -6.71
N LEU A 36 19.38 -11.80 -8.00
CA LEU A 36 20.72 -11.37 -8.43
C LEU A 36 20.99 -9.89 -8.10
N GLY A 37 19.96 -9.05 -8.12
CA GLY A 37 20.03 -7.65 -7.72
C GLY A 37 20.45 -7.51 -6.26
N ILE A 38 19.89 -8.30 -5.35
CA ILE A 38 20.23 -8.27 -3.92
C ILE A 38 21.65 -8.78 -3.66
N GLN A 39 22.12 -9.76 -4.42
CA GLN A 39 23.51 -10.21 -4.32
C GLN A 39 24.48 -9.05 -4.59
N LYS A 40 24.20 -8.26 -5.63
CA LYS A 40 25.12 -7.22 -6.14
C LYS A 40 24.96 -5.86 -5.47
N ASN A 41 23.82 -5.60 -4.85
CA ASN A 41 23.47 -4.28 -4.32
C ASN A 41 23.04 -4.39 -2.86
N ASP A 42 23.33 -3.36 -2.07
CA ASP A 42 22.91 -3.31 -0.67
C ASP A 42 21.50 -2.76 -0.50
N LYS A 43 20.96 -2.07 -1.50
CA LYS A 43 19.63 -1.48 -1.46
C LYS A 43 18.85 -1.82 -2.72
N VAL A 44 17.76 -2.56 -2.56
CA VAL A 44 16.88 -3.00 -3.65
C VAL A 44 15.44 -2.56 -3.36
N ALA A 45 14.81 -1.89 -4.33
CA ALA A 45 13.42 -1.45 -4.24
C ALA A 45 12.61 -1.97 -5.44
N ILE A 46 11.49 -2.62 -5.16
CA ILE A 46 10.64 -3.28 -6.16
C ILE A 46 9.21 -2.77 -6.00
N ARG A 47 8.74 -2.00 -6.98
CA ARG A 47 7.33 -1.62 -7.11
C ARG A 47 6.63 -2.60 -8.03
N SER A 48 5.44 -3.05 -7.64
CA SER A 48 4.72 -4.02 -8.45
C SER A 48 3.20 -3.83 -8.45
N GLY A 49 2.54 -4.54 -9.37
CA GLY A 49 1.11 -4.86 -9.27
C GLY A 49 0.81 -5.96 -8.23
N HIS A 50 -0.46 -6.34 -8.08
CA HIS A 50 -0.89 -7.40 -7.18
C HIS A 50 -0.64 -8.79 -7.75
N GLY A 51 -0.47 -9.79 -6.87
CA GLY A 51 -0.40 -11.19 -7.28
C GLY A 51 0.87 -11.63 -8.05
N VAL A 52 1.85 -10.74 -8.25
CA VAL A 52 3.04 -11.05 -9.06
C VAL A 52 4.04 -12.03 -8.40
N GLY A 53 3.80 -12.46 -7.16
CA GLY A 53 4.68 -13.38 -6.43
C GLY A 53 5.72 -12.73 -5.50
N LYS A 54 5.46 -11.50 -5.00
CA LYS A 54 6.32 -10.78 -4.04
C LYS A 54 6.64 -11.60 -2.78
N THR A 55 5.60 -12.19 -2.19
CA THR A 55 5.69 -12.91 -0.92
C THR A 55 6.59 -14.14 -1.05
N ALA A 56 6.41 -14.94 -2.11
CA ALA A 56 7.26 -16.11 -2.37
C ALA A 56 8.74 -15.70 -2.52
N PHE A 57 9.00 -14.61 -3.26
CA PHE A 57 10.35 -14.05 -3.40
C PHE A 57 10.97 -13.66 -2.05
N GLN A 58 10.23 -12.96 -1.18
CA GLN A 58 10.72 -12.60 0.15
C GLN A 58 10.95 -13.82 1.04
N SER A 59 10.08 -14.84 0.99
CA SER A 59 10.26 -16.10 1.71
C SER A 59 11.54 -16.83 1.27
N TRP A 60 11.81 -16.88 -0.04
CA TRP A 60 13.04 -17.46 -0.57
C TRP A 60 14.28 -16.72 -0.09
N LEU A 61 14.21 -15.38 -0.09
CA LEU A 61 15.29 -14.53 0.37
C LEU A 61 15.62 -14.77 1.84
N ILE A 62 14.60 -14.88 2.69
CA ILE A 62 14.75 -15.17 4.13
C ILE A 62 15.46 -16.51 4.32
N LEU A 63 14.99 -17.58 3.66
CA LEU A 63 15.57 -18.91 3.80
C LEU A 63 17.01 -18.97 3.27
N TRP A 64 17.27 -18.37 2.09
CA TRP A 64 18.61 -18.28 1.53
C TRP A 64 19.56 -17.56 2.49
N TRP A 65 19.16 -16.39 3.01
CA TRP A 65 20.01 -15.61 3.89
C TRP A 65 20.32 -16.36 5.19
N MET A 66 19.28 -16.91 5.85
CA MET A 66 19.42 -17.70 7.07
C MET A 66 20.36 -18.89 6.91
N LEU A 67 20.31 -19.59 5.77
CA LEU A 67 21.07 -20.84 5.55
C LEU A 67 22.46 -20.63 4.95
N THR A 68 22.80 -19.41 4.51
CA THR A 68 24.07 -19.14 3.81
C THR A 68 24.92 -18.05 4.45
N HIS A 69 24.39 -17.35 5.47
CA HIS A 69 25.09 -16.28 6.17
C HIS A 69 25.11 -16.54 7.67
N TYR A 70 26.28 -16.38 8.30
CA TYR A 70 26.48 -16.55 9.73
C TYR A 70 27.54 -15.56 10.26
N PRO A 71 27.29 -14.89 11.41
CA PRO A 71 25.99 -14.74 12.05
C PRO A 71 25.06 -13.86 11.18
N CYS A 72 23.75 -14.03 11.26
CA CYS A 72 22.82 -13.24 10.43
C CYS A 72 21.55 -12.80 11.18
N LYS A 73 21.13 -11.55 10.97
CA LYS A 73 19.85 -11.06 11.51
C LYS A 73 19.00 -10.54 10.38
N ILE A 74 17.73 -10.93 10.39
CA ILE A 74 16.75 -10.46 9.42
C ILE A 74 15.61 -9.79 10.17
N ALA A 75 15.43 -8.50 9.93
CA ALA A 75 14.28 -7.76 10.42
C ALA A 75 13.28 -7.58 9.28
N ILE A 76 12.05 -8.00 9.53
CA ILE A 76 10.95 -7.90 8.56
C ILE A 76 9.92 -6.94 9.11
N THR A 77 9.57 -5.92 8.34
CA THR A 77 8.58 -4.93 8.71
C THR A 77 7.57 -4.73 7.58
N GLY A 78 6.39 -4.22 7.93
CA GLY A 78 5.27 -4.03 7.03
C GLY A 78 4.17 -3.24 7.72
N ASN A 79 3.04 -3.06 7.04
CA ASN A 79 1.97 -2.19 7.52
C ASN A 79 1.25 -2.76 8.75
N THR A 80 0.94 -4.07 8.76
CA THR A 80 0.20 -4.71 9.87
C THR A 80 0.80 -6.05 10.28
N GLN A 81 0.68 -6.38 11.57
CA GLN A 81 1.29 -7.60 12.11
C GLN A 81 0.58 -8.85 11.61
N HIS A 82 -0.75 -8.76 11.49
CA HIS A 82 -1.58 -9.81 10.90
C HIS A 82 -1.15 -10.11 9.47
N GLN A 83 -0.93 -9.10 8.62
CA GLN A 83 -0.49 -9.34 7.25
C GLN A 83 0.87 -10.06 7.19
N LEU A 84 1.85 -9.65 8.00
CA LEU A 84 3.15 -10.32 8.07
C LEU A 84 3.04 -11.79 8.54
N GLN A 85 2.18 -12.06 9.53
CA GLN A 85 2.00 -13.41 10.05
C GLN A 85 1.17 -14.29 9.10
N ASP A 86 0.01 -13.82 8.69
CA ASP A 86 -0.97 -14.60 7.94
C ASP A 86 -0.54 -14.84 6.49
N VAL A 87 0.18 -13.90 5.88
CA VAL A 87 0.58 -13.98 4.47
C VAL A 87 2.03 -14.41 4.33
N LEU A 88 2.98 -13.59 4.83
CA LEU A 88 4.40 -13.86 4.62
C LEU A 88 4.88 -15.09 5.40
N TRP A 89 4.46 -15.26 6.65
CA TRP A 89 4.89 -16.42 7.45
C TRP A 89 4.28 -17.73 6.96
N THR A 90 3.03 -17.70 6.51
CA THR A 90 2.38 -18.86 5.86
C THR A 90 3.13 -19.28 4.58
N GLU A 91 3.51 -18.32 3.74
CA GLU A 91 4.29 -18.61 2.53
C GLU A 91 5.72 -19.07 2.88
N LEU A 92 6.34 -18.49 3.92
CA LEU A 92 7.64 -18.94 4.43
C LEU A 92 7.58 -20.39 4.91
N ASP A 93 6.56 -20.76 5.69
CA ASP A 93 6.37 -22.13 6.18
C ASP A 93 6.17 -23.13 5.03
N LYS A 94 5.42 -22.75 3.99
CA LYS A 94 5.28 -23.55 2.77
C LYS A 94 6.66 -23.85 2.15
N TRP A 95 7.53 -22.86 2.01
CA TRP A 95 8.86 -23.07 1.43
C TRP A 95 9.83 -23.77 2.37
N TYR A 96 9.75 -23.52 3.67
CA TYR A 96 10.49 -24.26 4.69
C TYR A 96 10.17 -25.76 4.63
N ARG A 97 8.90 -26.13 4.43
CA ARG A 97 8.50 -27.54 4.29
C ARG A 97 9.10 -28.22 3.05
N GLN A 98 9.48 -27.46 2.03
CA GLN A 98 10.14 -27.97 0.82
C GLN A 98 11.67 -28.13 0.97
N LEU A 99 12.26 -27.61 2.05
CA LEU A 99 13.70 -27.75 2.28
C LEU A 99 14.09 -29.23 2.47
N PRO A 100 15.24 -29.66 1.90
CA PRO A 100 15.83 -30.95 2.22
C PRO A 100 16.15 -31.08 3.71
N ASP A 101 16.04 -32.28 4.28
CA ASP A 101 16.20 -32.54 5.72
C ASP A 101 17.50 -31.96 6.31
N GLY A 102 18.60 -32.02 5.54
CA GLY A 102 19.89 -31.45 5.93
C GLY A 102 19.85 -29.93 6.17
N PHE A 103 19.10 -29.17 5.37
CA PHE A 103 18.90 -27.73 5.57
C PHE A 103 17.80 -27.45 6.58
N LYS A 104 16.72 -28.23 6.52
CA LYS A 104 15.55 -28.07 7.39
C LYS A 104 15.91 -28.23 8.87
N SER A 105 16.76 -29.22 9.19
CA SER A 105 17.28 -29.46 10.55
C SER A 105 18.17 -28.34 11.09
N GLN A 106 18.62 -27.40 10.26
CA GLN A 106 19.39 -26.23 10.70
C GLN A 106 18.51 -25.08 11.17
N LEU A 107 17.17 -25.19 11.06
CA LEU A 107 16.26 -24.10 11.36
C LEU A 107 15.23 -24.52 12.41
N ASP A 108 15.06 -23.69 13.43
CA ASP A 108 13.96 -23.79 14.38
C ASP A 108 12.89 -22.75 13.98
N ILE A 109 11.71 -23.20 13.57
CA ILE A 109 10.56 -22.33 13.24
C ILE A 109 9.59 -22.24 14.41
N LYS A 110 9.20 -21.01 14.73
CA LYS A 110 8.09 -20.64 15.61
C LYS A 110 7.10 -19.76 14.84
N SER A 111 5.98 -19.42 15.46
CA SER A 111 4.89 -18.65 14.83
C SER A 111 5.29 -17.23 14.39
N ASP A 112 6.34 -16.65 14.97
CA ASP A 112 6.76 -15.26 14.71
C ASP A 112 8.28 -15.09 14.52
N LYS A 113 9.04 -16.20 14.60
CA LYS A 113 10.50 -16.20 14.56
C LYS A 113 11.05 -17.50 13.97
N ILE A 114 12.09 -17.36 13.16
CA ILE A 114 12.93 -18.49 12.71
C ILE A 114 14.37 -18.24 13.20
N SER A 115 15.03 -19.26 13.72
CA SER A 115 16.42 -19.18 14.17
C SER A 115 17.25 -20.32 13.59
N LEU A 116 18.55 -20.08 13.43
CA LEU A 116 19.47 -21.19 13.18
C LEU A 116 19.57 -22.06 14.43
N HIS A 117 19.52 -23.37 14.25
CA HIS A 117 19.56 -24.35 15.32
C HIS A 117 20.85 -24.20 16.14
N GLY A 118 20.71 -24.07 17.45
CA GLY A 118 21.84 -23.87 18.37
C GLY A 118 22.48 -22.47 18.34
N ALA A 119 22.02 -21.53 17.50
CA ALA A 119 22.56 -20.18 17.41
C ALA A 119 21.58 -19.13 17.96
N LYS A 120 22.03 -18.34 18.94
CA LYS A 120 21.21 -17.26 19.55
C LYS A 120 21.27 -15.95 18.78
N ASP A 121 22.33 -15.74 18.01
CA ASP A 121 22.65 -14.51 17.29
C ASP A 121 22.19 -14.53 15.83
N SER A 122 21.57 -15.63 15.38
CA SER A 122 21.13 -15.82 14.00
C SER A 122 19.64 -16.12 13.87
N TYR A 123 18.85 -15.14 13.38
CA TYR A 123 17.39 -15.25 13.32
C TYR A 123 16.72 -14.28 12.35
N ALA A 124 15.52 -14.64 11.87
CA ALA A 124 14.58 -13.73 11.24
C ALA A 124 13.35 -13.52 12.12
N VAL A 125 12.85 -12.29 12.16
CA VAL A 125 11.71 -11.93 13.01
C VAL A 125 10.87 -10.82 12.39
N CYS A 126 9.56 -10.93 12.55
CA CYS A 126 8.62 -9.87 12.20
C CYS A 126 8.55 -8.81 13.30
N ARG A 127 8.69 -7.55 12.91
CA ARG A 127 8.54 -6.37 13.77
C ARG A 127 7.73 -5.33 13.01
N VAL A 128 6.48 -5.16 13.43
CA VAL A 128 5.65 -4.06 12.94
C VAL A 128 5.96 -2.85 13.77
N SER A 129 6.38 -1.81 13.07
CA SER A 129 6.76 -0.55 13.68
C SER A 129 5.68 0.44 13.34
N ARG A 130 4.98 0.90 14.38
CA ARG A 130 3.95 1.92 14.23
C ARG A 130 4.61 3.28 14.44
N ARG A 131 3.97 4.35 13.96
CA ARG A 131 4.47 5.72 14.18
C ARG A 131 4.71 6.02 15.66
N GLU A 132 3.88 5.46 16.54
CA GLU A 132 3.93 5.67 17.98
C GLU A 132 5.05 4.86 18.67
N SER A 133 5.62 3.86 18.00
CA SER A 133 6.66 2.99 18.55
C SER A 133 7.76 2.66 17.52
N PRO A 134 8.46 3.68 16.99
CA PRO A 134 9.42 3.48 15.91
C PRO A 134 10.70 2.77 16.37
N GLU A 135 10.95 2.73 17.69
CA GLU A 135 12.17 2.13 18.28
C GLU A 135 12.22 0.60 18.22
N SER A 136 11.12 -0.06 17.81
CA SER A 136 11.05 -1.54 17.73
C SER A 136 12.05 -2.17 16.73
N LEU A 137 12.66 -1.36 15.86
CA LEU A 137 13.70 -1.75 14.90
C LEU A 137 15.12 -1.34 15.31
N GLN A 138 15.27 -0.66 16.43
CA GLN A 138 16.59 -0.34 16.98
C GLN A 138 17.26 -1.60 17.53
N GLY A 139 18.60 -1.63 17.51
CA GLY A 139 19.39 -2.71 18.10
C GLY A 139 19.55 -3.97 17.22
N PHE A 140 18.99 -3.97 16.00
CA PHE A 140 19.29 -4.99 15.00
C PHE A 140 20.67 -4.73 14.37
N HIS A 141 21.70 -5.33 14.97
CA HIS A 141 23.06 -5.33 14.42
C HIS A 141 23.59 -6.76 14.24
N SER A 142 24.13 -7.03 13.06
CA SER A 142 24.80 -8.27 12.68
C SER A 142 25.72 -7.98 11.49
N GLU A 143 26.80 -8.75 11.34
CA GLU A 143 27.67 -8.68 10.15
C GLU A 143 26.86 -8.93 8.87
N ASN A 144 25.90 -9.85 8.91
CA ASN A 144 25.01 -10.15 7.79
C ASN A 144 23.59 -9.71 8.14
N MET A 145 23.36 -8.40 8.14
CA MET A 145 22.05 -7.80 8.38
C MET A 145 21.23 -7.74 7.08
N LEU A 146 19.98 -8.19 7.15
CA LEU A 146 19.00 -8.05 6.06
C LEU A 146 17.71 -7.41 6.59
N PHE A 147 17.30 -6.31 5.97
CA PHE A 147 16.08 -5.58 6.31
C PHE A 147 15.07 -5.72 5.18
N ILE A 148 13.91 -6.32 5.45
CA ILE A 148 12.85 -6.56 4.46
C ILE A 148 11.65 -5.69 4.81
N CYS A 149 11.21 -4.88 3.85
CA CYS A 149 9.98 -4.10 3.93
C CYS A 149 8.93 -4.71 3.00
N GLU A 150 7.86 -5.25 3.57
CA GLU A 150 6.68 -5.73 2.85
C GLU A 150 5.60 -4.64 2.83
N GLU A 151 4.97 -4.44 1.68
CA GLU A 151 4.09 -3.29 1.40
C GLU A 151 4.70 -1.94 1.80
N ALA A 152 5.95 -1.72 1.35
CA ALA A 152 6.77 -0.57 1.75
C ALA A 152 6.10 0.81 1.53
N SER A 153 5.19 0.94 0.56
CA SER A 153 4.44 2.19 0.32
C SER A 153 3.51 2.55 1.49
N GLY A 154 3.07 1.59 2.29
CA GLY A 154 2.24 1.82 3.48
C GLY A 154 3.01 2.08 4.76
N ILE A 155 4.33 1.89 4.75
CA ILE A 155 5.17 2.06 5.95
C ILE A 155 5.44 3.55 6.18
N PRO A 156 5.26 4.08 7.41
CA PRO A 156 5.57 5.47 7.73
C PRO A 156 7.07 5.80 7.62
N ASP A 157 7.42 6.97 7.08
CA ASP A 157 8.81 7.40 6.87
C ASP A 157 9.69 7.36 8.11
N ILE A 158 9.14 7.68 9.28
CA ILE A 158 9.85 7.62 10.56
C ILE A 158 10.41 6.23 10.86
N ILE A 159 9.76 5.16 10.37
CA ILE A 159 10.24 3.78 10.53
C ILE A 159 11.52 3.56 9.73
N PHE A 160 11.57 4.08 8.50
CA PHE A 160 12.78 3.99 7.67
C PHE A 160 13.91 4.82 8.26
N GLN A 161 13.63 6.02 8.77
CA GLN A 161 14.63 6.88 9.43
C GLN A 161 15.26 6.20 10.65
N VAL A 162 14.47 5.53 11.48
CA VAL A 162 15.00 4.77 12.62
C VAL A 162 15.77 3.53 12.14
N ALA A 163 15.29 2.84 11.10
CA ALA A 163 15.99 1.71 10.53
C ALA A 163 17.34 2.09 9.89
N GLU A 164 17.49 3.30 9.33
CA GLU A 164 18.77 3.77 8.77
C GLU A 164 19.91 3.76 9.79
N GLY A 165 19.63 4.01 11.07
CA GLY A 165 20.62 3.87 12.15
C GLY A 165 21.13 2.43 12.31
N SER A 166 20.23 1.44 12.23
CA SER A 166 20.55 0.01 12.28
C SER A 166 21.27 -0.49 11.02
N LEU A 167 21.13 0.20 9.89
CA LEU A 167 21.74 -0.10 8.59
C LEU A 167 23.14 0.51 8.39
N SER A 168 23.73 1.09 9.44
CA SER A 168 25.09 1.67 9.42
C SER A 168 26.20 0.62 9.28
N THR A 169 25.91 -0.66 9.48
CA THR A 169 26.87 -1.76 9.32
C THR A 169 27.22 -1.96 7.84
N ALA A 170 28.51 -2.00 7.51
CA ALA A 170 28.98 -2.32 6.16
C ALA A 170 28.46 -3.71 5.72
N GLY A 171 27.87 -3.78 4.53
CA GLY A 171 27.28 -5.02 3.99
C GLY A 171 25.84 -5.29 4.43
N ALA A 172 25.21 -4.42 5.24
CA ALA A 172 23.79 -4.51 5.55
C ALA A 172 22.95 -4.31 4.28
N LYS A 173 21.99 -5.22 4.06
CA LYS A 173 21.12 -5.20 2.89
C LYS A 173 19.70 -4.76 3.22
N VAL A 174 19.07 -4.02 2.32
CA VAL A 174 17.68 -3.56 2.41
C VAL A 174 16.91 -3.95 1.16
N VAL A 175 15.74 -4.55 1.36
CA VAL A 175 14.84 -4.93 0.29
C VAL A 175 13.45 -4.37 0.56
N MET A 176 12.98 -3.47 -0.29
CA MET A 176 11.63 -2.94 -0.24
C MET A 176 10.80 -3.53 -1.36
N CYS A 177 9.67 -4.13 -1.02
CA CYS A 177 8.68 -4.58 -1.99
C CYS A 177 7.33 -3.99 -1.63
N GLY A 178 6.55 -3.56 -2.61
CA GLY A 178 5.19 -3.11 -2.35
C GLY A 178 4.44 -2.66 -3.59
N ASN A 179 3.13 -2.59 -3.43
CA ASN A 179 2.30 -1.85 -4.37
C ASN A 179 2.53 -0.34 -4.16
N PRO A 180 2.80 0.45 -5.22
CA PRO A 180 3.16 1.86 -5.11
C PRO A 180 1.93 2.75 -4.88
N THR A 181 1.28 2.64 -3.71
CA THR A 181 0.00 3.30 -3.40
C THR A 181 0.11 4.81 -3.16
N ARG A 182 1.31 5.34 -2.93
CA ARG A 182 1.56 6.73 -2.57
C ARG A 182 2.58 7.38 -3.50
N SER A 183 2.32 8.61 -3.94
CA SER A 183 3.26 9.41 -4.74
C SER A 183 4.24 10.24 -3.88
N ASP A 184 4.39 9.87 -2.61
CA ASP A 184 5.23 10.52 -1.61
C ASP A 184 5.83 9.47 -0.64
N GLY A 185 6.74 9.91 0.21
CA GLY A 185 7.38 9.09 1.24
C GLY A 185 8.58 8.27 0.76
N TYR A 186 9.21 7.56 1.70
CA TYR A 186 10.53 6.93 1.50
C TYR A 186 10.55 5.91 0.35
N PHE A 187 9.49 5.11 0.22
CA PHE A 187 9.37 4.15 -0.88
C PHE A 187 9.27 4.85 -2.24
N TYR A 188 8.52 5.96 -2.34
CA TYR A 188 8.44 6.76 -3.57
C TYR A 188 9.80 7.38 -3.92
N GLU A 189 10.46 7.98 -2.93
CA GLU A 189 11.76 8.63 -3.10
C GLU A 189 12.85 7.65 -3.58
N ALA A 190 12.79 6.38 -3.17
CA ALA A 190 13.70 5.33 -3.65
C ALA A 190 13.68 5.12 -5.18
N PHE A 191 12.57 5.48 -5.86
CA PHE A 191 12.46 5.44 -7.32
C PHE A 191 12.67 6.80 -7.99
N HIS A 192 12.79 7.88 -7.21
CA HIS A 192 12.88 9.26 -7.69
C HIS A 192 14.15 9.94 -7.16
N SER A 193 14.03 10.82 -6.17
CA SER A 193 15.14 11.62 -5.63
C SER A 193 16.32 10.78 -5.12
N MET A 194 16.05 9.62 -4.51
CA MET A 194 17.05 8.69 -4.01
C MET A 194 17.43 7.57 -4.97
N ARG A 195 16.93 7.56 -6.23
CA ARG A 195 17.12 6.45 -7.18
C ARG A 195 18.57 6.02 -7.35
N HIS A 196 19.52 6.95 -7.29
CA HIS A 196 20.96 6.66 -7.41
C HIS A 196 21.51 5.77 -6.28
N ARG A 197 20.81 5.65 -5.15
CA ARG A 197 21.17 4.79 -4.01
C ARG A 197 20.54 3.39 -4.08
N TRP A 198 19.64 3.14 -5.03
CA TRP A 198 18.81 1.93 -5.07
C TRP A 198 18.92 1.22 -6.41
N PHE A 199 19.03 -0.11 -6.36
CA PHE A 199 18.66 -0.93 -7.49
C PHE A 199 17.14 -1.04 -7.55
N THR A 200 16.53 -0.41 -8.54
CA THR A 200 15.07 -0.28 -8.66
C THR A 200 14.49 -1.19 -9.73
N MET A 201 13.37 -1.84 -9.44
CA MET A 201 12.62 -2.66 -10.40
C MET A 201 11.13 -2.29 -10.41
N LYS A 202 10.50 -2.40 -11.58
CA LYS A 202 9.04 -2.36 -11.76
C LYS A 202 8.58 -3.74 -12.22
N VAL A 203 7.50 -4.25 -11.62
CA VAL A 203 6.90 -5.53 -12.02
C VAL A 203 5.41 -5.34 -12.28
N SER A 204 5.01 -5.41 -13.55
CA SER A 204 3.61 -5.32 -13.96
C SER A 204 2.93 -6.68 -13.88
N CYS A 205 1.64 -6.70 -13.55
CA CYS A 205 0.79 -7.88 -13.69
C CYS A 205 0.70 -8.35 -15.15
N LEU A 206 0.87 -7.43 -16.12
CA LEU A 206 0.82 -7.74 -17.56
C LEU A 206 1.98 -8.61 -18.04
N GLU A 207 3.08 -8.62 -17.27
CA GLU A 207 4.30 -9.38 -17.57
C GLU A 207 4.46 -10.59 -16.64
N SER A 208 3.50 -10.79 -15.73
CA SER A 208 3.58 -11.80 -14.68
C SER A 208 2.98 -13.12 -15.13
N GLU A 209 3.74 -14.21 -15.01
CA GLU A 209 3.32 -15.56 -15.41
C GLU A 209 2.23 -16.14 -14.48
N TYR A 210 2.10 -15.60 -13.26
CA TYR A 210 1.13 -16.07 -12.26
C TYR A 210 -0.19 -15.30 -12.23
N VAL A 211 -0.29 -14.18 -12.94
CA VAL A 211 -1.53 -13.40 -12.94
C VAL A 211 -2.46 -13.98 -13.99
N SER A 212 -3.68 -14.35 -13.58
CA SER A 212 -4.67 -14.91 -14.50
C SER A 212 -5.17 -13.86 -15.48
N GLU A 213 -5.45 -14.27 -16.72
CA GLU A 213 -6.08 -13.39 -17.72
C GLU A 213 -7.43 -12.86 -17.23
N GLN A 214 -8.20 -13.70 -16.51
CA GLN A 214 -9.47 -13.29 -15.88
C GLN A 214 -9.30 -12.09 -14.93
N PHE A 215 -8.26 -12.08 -14.10
CA PHE A 215 -8.01 -10.93 -13.22
C PHE A 215 -7.74 -9.65 -14.01
N LEU A 216 -6.97 -9.76 -15.10
CA LEU A 216 -6.69 -8.62 -15.97
C LEU A 216 -7.96 -8.12 -16.67
N GLU A 217 -8.80 -9.03 -17.16
CA GLU A 217 -10.08 -8.70 -17.80
C GLU A 217 -11.07 -8.04 -16.82
N ASP A 218 -11.19 -8.57 -15.60
CA ASP A 218 -11.99 -7.98 -14.54
C ASP A 218 -11.52 -6.55 -14.20
N MET A 219 -10.20 -6.33 -14.16
CA MET A 219 -9.63 -5.02 -13.90
C MET A 219 -9.88 -4.04 -15.06
N ARG A 220 -9.76 -4.49 -16.32
CA ARG A 220 -10.06 -3.66 -17.51
C ARG A 220 -11.53 -3.26 -17.58
N THR A 221 -12.41 -4.17 -17.18
CA THR A 221 -13.86 -3.92 -17.17
C THR A 221 -14.25 -2.89 -16.12
N LYS A 222 -13.57 -2.89 -14.96
CA LYS A 222 -13.90 -2.01 -13.83
C LYS A 222 -13.20 -0.66 -13.87
N TYR A 223 -11.98 -0.61 -14.42
CA TYR A 223 -11.11 0.55 -14.30
C TYR A 223 -10.42 0.87 -15.62
N SER A 224 -10.45 2.15 -16.01
CA SER A 224 -9.63 2.64 -17.13
C SER A 224 -8.15 2.40 -16.85
N GLU A 225 -7.36 2.13 -17.90
CA GLU A 225 -5.90 1.95 -17.79
C GLU A 225 -5.18 3.22 -17.28
N ASP A 226 -5.80 4.39 -17.44
CA ASP A 226 -5.29 5.67 -16.94
C ASP A 226 -5.61 5.91 -15.44
N SER A 227 -6.48 5.09 -14.84
CA SER A 227 -6.88 5.25 -13.44
C SER A 227 -5.74 4.92 -12.46
N ASN A 228 -5.69 5.61 -11.31
CA ASN A 228 -4.75 5.29 -10.23
C ASN A 228 -4.90 3.83 -9.78
N ILE A 229 -6.11 3.27 -9.79
CA ILE A 229 -6.37 1.88 -9.41
C ILE A 229 -5.65 0.92 -10.37
N TRP A 230 -5.79 1.10 -11.68
CA TRP A 230 -5.08 0.28 -12.66
C TRP A 230 -3.56 0.46 -12.54
N ARG A 231 -3.11 1.72 -12.46
CA ARG A 231 -1.68 2.05 -12.37
C ARG A 231 -1.02 1.35 -11.19
N VAL A 232 -1.62 1.42 -10.01
CA VAL A 232 -1.06 0.81 -8.80
C VAL A 232 -1.23 -0.71 -8.77
N ARG A 233 -2.45 -1.21 -9.06
CA ARG A 233 -2.78 -2.62 -8.83
C ARG A 233 -2.38 -3.55 -9.97
N VAL A 234 -2.28 -3.03 -11.20
CA VAL A 234 -1.94 -3.81 -12.40
C VAL A 234 -0.56 -3.41 -12.91
N ALA A 235 -0.36 -2.15 -13.29
CA ALA A 235 0.88 -1.72 -13.93
C ALA A 235 2.08 -1.62 -12.96
N GLY A 236 1.82 -1.56 -11.65
CA GLY A 236 2.84 -1.33 -10.63
C GLY A 236 3.46 0.07 -10.72
N GLU A 237 2.71 1.05 -11.22
CA GLU A 237 3.04 2.48 -11.34
C GLU A 237 2.50 3.29 -10.16
N PHE A 238 3.27 4.29 -9.71
CA PHE A 238 2.83 5.25 -8.70
C PHE A 238 1.63 6.06 -9.20
N PRO A 239 0.69 6.49 -8.33
CA PRO A 239 -0.43 7.33 -8.73
C PRO A 239 0.05 8.71 -9.24
N ASN A 240 -0.77 9.39 -10.05
CA ASN A 240 -0.38 10.67 -10.69
C ASN A 240 -0.50 11.84 -9.71
N GLN A 241 -1.38 11.70 -8.72
CA GLN A 241 -1.50 12.55 -7.54
C GLN A 241 -1.83 11.63 -6.36
N SER A 242 -1.28 11.96 -5.19
CA SER A 242 -1.66 11.33 -3.92
C SER A 242 -3.12 11.65 -3.67
N ASP A 243 -3.96 10.61 -3.55
CA ASP A 243 -5.35 10.78 -3.19
C ASP A 243 -5.44 11.26 -1.73
N ASP A 244 -5.38 12.59 -1.51
CA ASP A 244 -5.92 13.25 -0.32
C ASP A 244 -7.45 13.24 -0.43
N VAL A 245 -8.01 12.04 -0.51
CA VAL A 245 -9.42 11.81 -0.81
C VAL A 245 -10.14 11.42 0.48
N LEU A 246 -11.02 12.30 0.96
CA LEU A 246 -11.84 12.07 2.16
C LEU A 246 -12.78 10.85 2.01
N LEU A 247 -13.26 10.57 0.80
CA LEU A 247 -14.20 9.49 0.49
C LEU A 247 -13.71 8.65 -0.70
N PRO A 248 -13.31 7.38 -0.49
CA PRO A 248 -12.88 6.50 -1.56
C PRO A 248 -13.90 6.36 -2.70
N MET A 249 -13.43 6.35 -3.96
CA MET A 249 -14.28 6.31 -5.16
C MET A 249 -15.30 5.16 -5.15
N HIS A 250 -14.93 3.97 -4.67
CA HIS A 250 -15.83 2.82 -4.61
C HIS A 250 -17.06 3.06 -3.70
N LEU A 251 -16.93 3.87 -2.65
CA LEU A 251 -18.07 4.26 -1.80
C LEU A 251 -19.03 5.18 -2.55
N LEU A 252 -18.50 6.11 -3.35
CA LEU A 252 -19.30 7.01 -4.20
C LEU A 252 -20.06 6.21 -5.27
N GLU A 253 -19.38 5.31 -5.95
CA GLU A 253 -19.99 4.43 -6.96
C GLU A 253 -21.10 3.54 -6.36
N THR A 254 -20.89 3.05 -5.14
CA THR A 254 -21.88 2.23 -4.42
C THR A 254 -23.07 3.08 -3.97
N ALA A 255 -22.83 4.32 -3.52
CA ALA A 255 -23.89 5.25 -3.11
C ALA A 255 -24.80 5.65 -4.29
N VAL A 256 -24.22 5.92 -5.47
CA VAL A 256 -24.99 6.28 -6.68
C VAL A 256 -25.88 5.14 -7.17
N LYS A 257 -25.44 3.89 -7.00
CA LYS A 257 -26.20 2.69 -7.44
C LYS A 257 -27.18 2.17 -6.39
N ARG A 258 -27.17 2.74 -5.18
CA ARG A 258 -27.97 2.23 -4.07
C ARG A 258 -29.44 2.56 -4.31
N ASP A 259 -30.27 1.52 -4.36
CA ASP A 259 -31.72 1.66 -4.42
C ASP A 259 -32.25 1.92 -3.01
N ILE A 260 -32.67 3.15 -2.75
CA ILE A 260 -33.19 3.61 -1.46
C ILE A 260 -34.44 4.46 -1.69
N GLU A 261 -35.53 4.10 -1.02
CA GLU A 261 -36.71 4.94 -0.95
C GLU A 261 -36.73 5.65 0.40
N ALA A 262 -36.72 6.99 0.39
CA ALA A 262 -36.92 7.74 1.61
C ALA A 262 -38.40 7.69 2.04
N SER A 263 -38.66 7.42 3.33
CA SER A 263 -40.03 7.47 3.85
C SER A 263 -40.65 8.85 3.59
N PRO A 264 -41.91 8.94 3.13
CA PRO A 264 -42.61 10.22 2.94
C PRO A 264 -42.71 11.07 4.22
N THR A 265 -42.57 10.46 5.40
CA THR A 265 -42.56 11.15 6.70
C THR A 265 -41.18 11.69 7.08
N THR A 266 -40.13 11.35 6.34
CA THR A 266 -38.78 11.86 6.60
C THR A 266 -38.71 13.32 6.16
N PRO A 267 -38.22 14.23 7.02
CA PRO A 267 -38.15 15.64 6.66
C PRO A 267 -37.15 15.90 5.54
N VAL A 268 -37.46 16.92 4.75
CA VAL A 268 -36.56 17.47 3.73
C VAL A 268 -35.62 18.44 4.40
N VAL A 269 -34.33 18.38 4.08
CA VAL A 269 -33.33 19.35 4.54
C VAL A 269 -32.47 19.79 3.38
N TRP A 270 -32.11 21.08 3.39
CA TRP A 270 -31.25 21.66 2.36
C TRP A 270 -29.90 22.03 2.96
N GLY A 271 -28.84 21.82 2.18
CA GLY A 271 -27.50 22.31 2.47
C GLY A 271 -27.10 23.33 1.41
N VAL A 272 -26.58 24.47 1.86
CA VAL A 272 -26.13 25.57 1.02
C VAL A 272 -24.69 25.90 1.37
N ASP A 273 -23.81 25.74 0.39
CA ASP A 273 -22.43 26.19 0.45
C ASP A 273 -22.27 27.41 -0.45
N VAL A 274 -21.80 28.51 0.11
CA VAL A 274 -21.78 29.82 -0.53
C VAL A 274 -20.36 30.19 -0.93
N ALA A 275 -20.10 30.14 -2.24
CA ALA A 275 -18.94 30.77 -2.82
C ALA A 275 -19.25 32.24 -3.17
N ARG A 276 -18.21 33.05 -3.36
CA ARG A 276 -18.34 34.45 -3.78
C ARG A 276 -17.71 34.66 -5.17
N TYR A 277 -16.96 35.75 -5.34
CA TYR A 277 -16.21 36.02 -6.56
C TYR A 277 -14.99 35.10 -6.64
N GLY A 278 -14.70 34.61 -7.84
CA GLY A 278 -13.59 33.70 -8.10
C GLY A 278 -13.99 32.58 -9.05
N SER A 279 -13.17 31.54 -9.09
CA SER A 279 -13.43 30.31 -9.85
C SER A 279 -14.44 29.38 -9.19
N ASP A 280 -14.75 29.61 -7.91
CA ASP A 280 -15.52 28.69 -7.09
C ASP A 280 -17.02 28.91 -7.26
N ARG A 281 -17.80 27.84 -7.06
CA ARG A 281 -19.26 27.83 -7.28
C ARG A 281 -19.99 27.59 -5.98
N SER A 282 -21.07 28.32 -5.76
CA SER A 282 -22.03 28.02 -4.70
C SER A 282 -22.80 26.75 -5.05
N ALA A 283 -23.19 25.96 -4.05
CA ALA A 283 -23.88 24.70 -4.23
C ALA A 283 -25.13 24.61 -3.36
N LEU A 284 -26.23 24.10 -3.94
CA LEU A 284 -27.46 23.77 -3.24
C LEU A 284 -27.74 22.28 -3.37
N ALA A 285 -27.76 21.58 -2.25
CA ALA A 285 -28.12 20.17 -2.15
C ALA A 285 -29.43 20.02 -1.38
N LYS A 286 -30.38 19.26 -1.94
CA LYS A 286 -31.68 18.98 -1.31
C LYS A 286 -31.82 17.49 -1.10
N ARG A 287 -32.07 17.07 0.14
CA ARG A 287 -32.21 15.65 0.47
C ARG A 287 -33.42 15.34 1.34
N ARG A 288 -33.91 14.12 1.23
CA ARG A 288 -34.86 13.49 2.15
C ARG A 288 -34.22 12.21 2.68
N GLY A 289 -33.87 12.19 3.96
CA GLY A 289 -33.14 11.05 4.53
C GLY A 289 -31.80 10.83 3.81
N GLN A 290 -31.64 9.64 3.20
CA GLN A 290 -30.42 9.22 2.49
C GLN A 290 -30.48 9.53 0.97
N GLU A 291 -31.58 10.10 0.49
CA GLU A 291 -31.84 10.32 -0.94
C GLU A 291 -31.68 11.79 -1.31
N LEU A 292 -30.97 12.08 -2.40
CA LEU A 292 -30.95 13.40 -3.03
C LEU A 292 -32.20 13.56 -3.91
N LEU A 293 -32.95 14.64 -3.69
CA LEU A 293 -34.21 14.89 -4.40
C LEU A 293 -33.99 15.35 -5.85
N GLU A 294 -32.82 15.92 -6.12
CA GLU A 294 -32.38 16.36 -7.44
C GLU A 294 -30.85 16.44 -7.47
N PRO A 295 -30.20 16.46 -8.67
CA PRO A 295 -28.78 16.75 -8.78
C PRO A 295 -28.41 18.08 -8.09
N ILE A 296 -27.23 18.12 -7.47
CA ILE A 296 -26.73 19.31 -6.79
C ILE A 296 -26.66 20.48 -7.79
N LYS A 297 -27.38 21.55 -7.49
CA LYS A 297 -27.38 22.77 -8.31
C LYS A 297 -26.16 23.61 -7.96
N THR A 298 -25.49 24.15 -8.97
CA THR A 298 -24.31 24.99 -8.78
C THR A 298 -24.46 26.35 -9.47
N TYR A 299 -23.96 27.39 -8.82
CA TYR A 299 -24.09 28.78 -9.28
C TYR A 299 -22.72 29.46 -9.24
N SER A 300 -22.37 30.17 -10.31
CA SER A 300 -21.06 30.85 -10.44
C SER A 300 -21.26 32.36 -10.41
N GLY A 301 -20.37 33.08 -9.74
CA GLY A 301 -20.32 34.55 -9.78
C GLY A 301 -21.57 35.24 -9.22
N LYS A 302 -22.22 34.63 -8.22
CA LYS A 302 -23.38 35.19 -7.54
C LYS A 302 -22.97 35.90 -6.26
N ASP A 303 -23.50 37.10 -6.06
CA ASP A 303 -23.37 37.76 -4.77
C ASP A 303 -24.34 37.17 -3.73
N ILE A 304 -24.18 37.61 -2.48
CA ILE A 304 -24.97 37.09 -1.34
C ILE A 304 -26.47 37.35 -1.54
N MET A 305 -26.85 38.51 -2.06
CA MET A 305 -28.26 38.89 -2.23
C MET A 305 -28.88 38.14 -3.41
N GLU A 306 -28.12 37.95 -4.49
CA GLU A 306 -28.53 37.08 -5.60
C GLU A 306 -28.73 35.64 -5.13
N MET A 307 -27.80 35.11 -4.32
CA MET A 307 -27.94 33.77 -3.74
C MET A 307 -29.16 33.67 -2.83
N ALA A 308 -29.42 34.67 -1.98
CA ALA A 308 -30.61 34.71 -1.13
C ALA A 308 -31.91 34.66 -1.96
N GLY A 309 -31.99 35.46 -3.03
CA GLY A 309 -33.12 35.45 -3.94
C GLY A 309 -33.30 34.11 -4.66
N ILE A 310 -32.20 33.45 -5.06
CA ILE A 310 -32.23 32.11 -5.66
C ILE A 310 -32.77 31.08 -4.67
N ILE A 311 -32.26 31.06 -3.43
CA ILE A 311 -32.72 30.12 -2.40
C ILE A 311 -34.20 30.35 -2.06
N LEU A 312 -34.64 31.60 -1.97
CA LEU A 312 -36.05 31.94 -1.76
C LEU A 312 -36.92 31.45 -2.92
N THR A 313 -36.50 31.68 -4.16
CA THR A 313 -37.22 31.22 -5.36
C THR A 313 -37.36 29.69 -5.37
N GLU A 314 -36.27 28.98 -5.03
CA GLU A 314 -36.28 27.53 -4.89
C GLU A 314 -37.25 27.08 -3.78
N TYR A 315 -37.29 27.80 -2.65
CA TYR A 315 -38.21 27.51 -1.53
C TYR A 315 -39.68 27.71 -1.91
N GLU A 316 -39.99 28.79 -2.62
CA GLU A 316 -41.35 29.12 -3.06
C GLU A 316 -41.85 28.16 -4.15
N ALA A 317 -40.96 27.66 -5.02
CA ALA A 317 -41.29 26.72 -6.07
C ALA A 317 -41.67 25.32 -5.56
N VAL A 318 -41.37 24.99 -4.30
CA VAL A 318 -41.61 23.66 -3.72
C VAL A 318 -43.00 23.58 -3.09
N ARG A 319 -43.68 22.45 -3.32
CA ARG A 319 -45.00 22.16 -2.71
C ARG A 319 -44.90 22.24 -1.19
N TYR A 320 -45.97 22.69 -0.55
CA TYR A 320 -45.99 22.89 0.91
C TYR A 320 -45.53 21.65 1.71
N SER A 321 -45.93 20.44 1.28
CA SER A 321 -45.54 19.17 1.89
C SER A 321 -44.07 18.77 1.69
N ASP A 322 -43.40 19.35 0.70
CA ASP A 322 -42.00 19.03 0.34
C ASP A 322 -41.03 20.14 0.78
N ARG A 323 -41.52 21.18 1.47
CA ARG A 323 -40.68 22.28 1.96
C ARG A 323 -39.64 21.78 2.98
N PRO A 324 -38.43 22.34 2.96
CA PRO A 324 -37.40 21.95 3.91
C PRO A 324 -37.83 22.31 5.33
N GLU A 325 -37.59 21.40 6.28
CA GLU A 325 -37.70 21.68 7.71
C GLU A 325 -36.58 22.62 8.16
N ALA A 326 -35.39 22.47 7.57
CA ALA A 326 -34.23 23.31 7.82
C ALA A 326 -33.40 23.51 6.56
N ILE A 327 -32.84 24.71 6.44
CA ILE A 327 -31.83 25.07 5.44
C ILE A 327 -30.54 25.35 6.22
N TYR A 328 -29.55 24.49 6.04
CA TYR A 328 -28.23 24.64 6.65
C TYR A 328 -27.33 25.39 5.70
N ILE A 329 -26.82 26.53 6.14
CA ILE A 329 -25.91 27.38 5.36
C ILE A 329 -24.54 27.30 6.01
N ASP A 330 -23.49 27.06 5.21
CA ASP A 330 -22.12 27.17 5.72
C ASP A 330 -21.81 28.62 6.09
N ALA A 331 -21.87 28.92 7.38
CA ALA A 331 -21.63 30.25 7.90
C ALA A 331 -20.14 30.57 8.08
N ILE A 332 -19.22 29.64 7.79
CA ILE A 332 -17.78 29.90 7.92
C ILE A 332 -17.36 30.86 6.80
N GLY A 333 -17.00 32.08 7.20
CA GLY A 333 -16.59 33.12 6.26
C GLY A 333 -17.78 33.82 5.61
N ILE A 334 -17.98 33.61 4.31
CA ILE A 334 -18.84 34.48 3.49
C ILE A 334 -20.33 34.12 3.61
N GLY A 335 -20.66 32.86 3.91
CA GLY A 335 -22.05 32.41 4.03
C GLY A 335 -22.78 32.91 5.29
N ALA A 336 -22.09 33.50 6.27
CA ALA A 336 -22.72 34.15 7.42
C ALA A 336 -23.73 35.23 7.00
N GLY A 337 -23.38 36.04 6.00
CA GLY A 337 -24.27 37.09 5.49
C GLY A 337 -25.50 36.56 4.75
N LEU A 338 -25.46 35.31 4.26
CA LEU A 338 -26.64 34.64 3.70
C LEU A 338 -27.51 34.05 4.82
N ALA A 339 -26.90 33.47 5.86
CA ALA A 339 -27.63 32.91 6.99
C ALA A 339 -28.43 33.96 7.78
N ASP A 340 -27.95 35.21 7.80
CA ASP A 340 -28.63 36.33 8.45
C ASP A 340 -29.84 36.89 7.66
N ARG A 341 -30.08 36.44 6.42
CA ARG A 341 -31.08 37.00 5.49
C ARG A 341 -32.28 36.09 5.29
#